data_AF-A0A7Y2BMP1-F1
#
_entry.id   AF-A0A7Y2BMP1-F1
#
_cell.length_a   1.000
_cell.length_b   1.000
_cell.length_c   1.000
_cell.angle_alpha   90.00
_cell.angle_beta   90.00
_cell.angle_gamma   90.00
#
_symmetry.space_group_name_H-M   'P 1'
#
loop_
_entity.id
_entity.type
_entity.pdbx_description
1 polymer ?
#
loop_
_entity_poly.entity_id
_entity_poly.type
_entity_poly.pdbx_seq_one_letter_code
_entity_poly.pdbx_strand_id
1 'polypeptide(L)'
;MDKLNRLKAVLHSYGADPARWPEVDRAALAGTLEDHGDLVAEYRAATEIDQVLGAATRPAVPAGAHARLAELARELPPQAADVVLLPQQRAFGVSRFAAISTLAASLCIGIYLGALGTLDPILEGDSPFDTTTELDDFDDPFEFESLIGSNGEGTG
;
A
#
# COMPACT_ATOMS: atom_id res chain seq x y z
N MET A 1 16.12 -3.95 -19.22
CA MET A 1 15.08 -3.27 -18.42
C MET A 1 15.79 -2.69 -17.20
N ASP A 2 15.62 -1.40 -16.93
CA ASP A 2 16.35 -0.73 -15.85
C ASP A 2 16.03 -1.35 -14.48
N LYS A 3 17.03 -1.55 -13.63
CA LYS A 3 16.84 -2.15 -12.29
C LYS A 3 15.86 -1.35 -11.43
N LEU A 4 15.90 -0.03 -11.54
CA LEU A 4 14.96 0.88 -10.86
C LEU A 4 13.52 0.65 -11.30
N ASN A 5 13.28 0.57 -12.61
CA ASN A 5 11.94 0.30 -13.14
C ASN A 5 11.44 -1.10 -12.73
N ARG A 6 12.35 -2.08 -12.60
CA ARG A 6 12.01 -3.40 -12.08
C ARG A 6 11.63 -3.35 -10.59
N LEU A 7 12.37 -2.61 -9.77
CA LEU A 7 12.09 -2.42 -8.35
C LEU A 7 10.71 -1.79 -8.13
N LYS A 8 10.40 -0.70 -8.86
CA LYS A 8 9.09 -0.05 -8.82
C LYS A 8 7.96 -1.00 -9.17
N ALA A 9 8.13 -1.76 -10.25
CA ALA A 9 7.12 -2.74 -10.67
C ALA A 9 6.90 -3.84 -9.62
N VAL A 10 7.96 -4.30 -8.95
CA VAL A 10 7.88 -5.31 -7.88
C VAL A 10 7.20 -4.72 -6.64
N LEU A 11 7.59 -3.52 -6.19
CA LEU A 11 6.95 -2.82 -5.07
C LEU A 11 5.45 -2.62 -5.29
N HIS A 12 5.05 -2.18 -6.48
CA HIS A 12 3.64 -1.96 -6.81
C HIS A 12 2.82 -3.26 -6.91
N SER A 13 3.47 -4.39 -7.26
CA SER A 13 2.77 -5.67 -7.46
C SER A 13 2.73 -6.55 -6.21
N TYR A 14 3.80 -6.52 -5.40
CA TYR A 14 4.01 -7.45 -4.28
C TYR A 14 4.10 -6.78 -2.91
N GLY A 15 4.18 -5.45 -2.86
CA GLY A 15 4.36 -4.70 -1.61
C GLY A 15 5.82 -4.62 -1.16
N ALA A 16 6.01 -4.18 0.08
CA ALA A 16 7.34 -3.96 0.66
C ALA A 16 7.98 -5.26 1.18
N ASP A 17 7.19 -6.33 1.39
CA ASP A 17 7.64 -7.60 1.95
C ASP A 17 8.53 -8.40 0.97
N PRO A 18 9.86 -8.53 1.23
CA PRO A 18 10.77 -9.24 0.33
C PRO A 18 10.47 -10.74 0.23
N ALA A 19 9.80 -11.33 1.23
CA ALA A 19 9.42 -12.74 1.18
C ALA A 19 8.39 -13.02 0.07
N ARG A 20 7.62 -12.01 -0.35
CA ARG A 20 6.63 -12.10 -1.43
C ARG A 20 7.23 -11.88 -2.81
N TRP A 21 8.44 -11.34 -2.89
CA TRP A 21 9.06 -11.03 -4.16
C TRP A 21 9.49 -12.30 -4.90
N PRO A 22 9.52 -12.27 -6.25
CA PRO A 22 10.06 -13.36 -7.06
C PRO A 22 11.50 -13.69 -6.66
N GLU A 23 11.84 -14.99 -6.60
CA GLU A 23 13.15 -15.47 -6.13
C GLU A 23 14.34 -14.81 -6.87
N VAL A 24 14.17 -14.62 -8.19
CA VAL A 24 15.18 -14.01 -9.08
C VAL A 24 15.41 -12.53 -8.75
N ASP A 25 14.37 -11.84 -8.27
CA ASP A 25 14.40 -10.41 -8.00
C ASP A 25 14.78 -10.13 -6.54
N ARG A 26 14.55 -11.05 -5.61
CA ARG A 26 14.73 -10.81 -4.16
C ARG A 26 16.15 -10.35 -3.79
N ALA A 27 17.17 -11.10 -4.23
CA ALA A 27 18.56 -10.76 -3.93
C ALA A 27 19.07 -9.55 -4.74
N ALA A 28 18.64 -9.42 -6.00
CA ALA A 28 19.09 -8.36 -6.89
C ALA A 28 18.52 -6.98 -6.51
N LEU A 29 17.28 -6.96 -6.02
CA LEU A 29 16.57 -5.74 -5.66
C LEU A 29 16.85 -5.25 -4.24
N ALA A 30 17.18 -6.16 -3.31
CA ALA A 30 17.53 -5.81 -1.94
C ALA A 30 18.70 -4.80 -1.89
N GLY A 31 19.78 -5.06 -2.63
CA GLY A 31 20.91 -4.11 -2.71
C GLY A 31 20.58 -2.82 -3.46
N THR A 32 19.63 -2.87 -4.41
CA THR A 32 19.26 -1.68 -5.21
C THR A 32 18.53 -0.63 -4.35
N LEU A 33 17.80 -1.05 -3.32
CA LEU A 33 17.12 -0.16 -2.38
C LEU A 33 18.10 0.58 -1.46
N GLU A 34 19.19 -0.07 -1.07
CA GLU A 34 20.26 0.55 -0.27
C GLU A 34 21.05 1.59 -1.09
N ASP A 35 21.30 1.30 -2.37
CA ASP A 35 22.05 2.18 -3.26
C ASP A 35 21.27 3.42 -3.73
N HIS A 36 19.92 3.37 -3.71
CA HIS A 36 19.06 4.42 -4.29
C HIS A 36 18.02 4.91 -3.29
N GLY A 37 18.43 5.90 -2.49
CA GLY A 37 17.60 6.53 -1.46
C GLY A 37 16.27 7.15 -1.96
N ASP A 38 16.18 7.47 -3.25
CA ASP A 38 14.98 8.05 -3.86
C ASP A 38 13.75 7.14 -3.78
N LEU A 39 13.97 5.82 -3.64
CA LEU A 39 12.91 4.82 -3.52
C LEU A 39 12.48 4.54 -2.08
N VAL A 40 13.13 5.16 -1.09
CA VAL A 40 12.79 4.97 0.33
C VAL A 40 11.37 5.46 0.64
N ALA A 41 10.93 6.53 -0.02
CA ALA A 41 9.57 7.04 0.13
C ALA A 41 8.52 6.05 -0.42
N GLU A 42 8.76 5.50 -1.62
CA GLU A 42 7.88 4.48 -2.22
C GLU A 42 7.86 3.18 -1.40
N TYR A 43 9.02 2.76 -0.88
CA TYR A 43 9.13 1.60 0.01
C TYR A 43 8.37 1.81 1.33
N ARG A 44 8.48 3.00 1.93
CA ARG A 44 7.72 3.35 3.15
C ARG A 44 6.21 3.32 2.89
N ALA A 45 5.75 3.93 1.80
CA ALA A 45 4.34 3.91 1.43
C ALA A 45 3.81 2.48 1.24
N ALA A 46 4.57 1.61 0.56
CA ALA A 46 4.22 0.20 0.42
C ALA A 46 4.19 -0.55 1.77
N THR A 47 5.10 -0.21 2.69
CA THR A 47 5.13 -0.79 4.04
C THR A 47 3.91 -0.40 4.86
N GLU A 48 3.48 0.86 4.79
CA GLU A 48 2.28 1.34 5.49
C GLU A 48 1.01 0.63 4.99
N ILE A 49 0.90 0.45 3.67
CA ILE A 49 -0.19 -0.33 3.07
C ILE A 49 -0.19 -1.77 3.58
N ASP A 50 0.98 -2.43 3.60
CA ASP A 50 1.12 -3.80 4.10
C ASP A 50 0.73 -3.92 5.58
N GLN A 51 1.05 -2.91 6.40
CA GLN A 51 0.64 -2.87 7.81
C GLN A 51 -0.89 -2.75 7.97
N VAL A 52 -1.53 -1.86 7.22
CA VAL A 52 -2.99 -1.69 7.25
C VAL A 52 -3.69 -2.97 6.80
N LEU A 53 -3.22 -3.59 5.71
CA LEU A 53 -3.74 -4.85 5.21
C LEU A 53 -3.59 -6.00 6.22
N GLY A 54 -2.41 -6.09 6.87
CA GLY A 54 -2.15 -7.09 7.90
C GLY A 54 -3.01 -6.90 9.16
N ALA A 55 -3.31 -5.65 9.53
CA ALA A 55 -4.21 -5.35 10.63
C ALA A 55 -5.67 -5.72 10.31
N ALA A 56 -6.12 -5.46 9.08
CA ALA A 56 -7.48 -5.74 8.64
C ALA A 56 -7.81 -7.24 8.55
N THR A 57 -6.81 -8.10 8.31
CA THR A 57 -7.01 -9.54 8.05
C THR A 57 -6.76 -10.45 9.23
N ARG A 58 -6.53 -9.95 10.47
CA ARG A 58 -6.25 -10.82 11.63
C ARG A 58 -7.43 -11.76 11.94
N PRO A 59 -7.33 -13.07 11.62
CA PRO A 59 -8.36 -14.01 12.02
C PRO A 59 -8.26 -14.21 13.54
N ALA A 60 -9.41 -14.38 14.19
CA ALA A 60 -9.44 -14.70 15.61
C ALA A 60 -8.66 -15.99 15.86
N VAL A 61 -7.61 -15.91 16.68
CA VAL A 61 -6.80 -17.08 17.02
C VAL A 61 -7.65 -18.03 17.86
N PRO A 62 -7.87 -19.29 17.44
CA PRO A 62 -8.72 -20.22 18.18
C PRO A 62 -8.12 -20.54 19.55
N ALA A 63 -9.01 -20.74 20.54
CA ALA A 63 -8.60 -21.08 21.89
C ALA A 63 -7.68 -22.32 21.91
N GLY A 64 -6.57 -22.22 22.64
CA GLY A 64 -5.57 -23.28 22.74
C GLY A 64 -4.62 -23.43 21.55
N ALA A 65 -4.66 -22.54 20.53
CA ALA A 65 -3.70 -22.57 19.43
C ALA A 65 -2.25 -22.39 19.91
N HIS A 66 -2.02 -21.52 20.89
CA HIS A 66 -0.71 -21.31 21.50
C HIS A 66 -0.20 -22.56 22.21
N ALA A 67 -1.07 -23.27 22.95
CA ALA A 67 -0.70 -24.50 23.64
C ALA A 67 -0.34 -25.61 22.63
N ARG A 68 -1.15 -25.76 21.57
CA ARG A 68 -0.88 -26.71 20.48
C ARG A 68 0.42 -26.41 19.75
N LEU A 69 0.74 -25.14 19.49
CA LEU A 69 2.02 -24.73 18.89
C LEU A 69 3.20 -24.99 19.82
N ALA A 70 3.06 -24.71 21.12
CA ALA A 70 4.10 -24.98 22.10
C ALA A 70 4.37 -26.47 22.30
N GLU A 71 3.35 -27.30 22.17
CA GLU A 71 3.45 -28.76 22.23
C GLU A 71 4.13 -29.32 20.97
N LEU A 72 3.70 -28.88 19.79
CA LEU A 72 4.39 -29.18 18.51
C LEU A 72 5.87 -28.77 18.53
N ALA A 73 6.20 -27.59 19.06
CA ALA A 73 7.58 -27.12 19.15
C ALA A 73 8.46 -27.95 20.10
N ARG A 74 7.86 -28.62 21.10
CA ARG A 74 8.57 -29.55 22.00
C ARG A 74 8.72 -30.95 21.42
N GLU A 75 7.76 -31.37 20.60
CA GLU A 75 7.76 -32.68 19.96
C GLU A 75 8.63 -32.74 18.69
N LEU A 76 9.04 -31.59 18.14
CA LEU A 76 9.97 -31.58 17.02
C LEU A 76 11.36 -32.07 17.48
N PRO A 77 11.84 -33.25 17.02
CA PRO A 77 13.26 -33.58 17.18
C PRO A 77 14.10 -32.54 16.45
N PRO A 78 15.38 -32.31 16.82
CA PRO A 78 16.29 -31.50 16.03
C PRO A 78 16.44 -32.14 14.64
N GLN A 79 15.60 -31.72 13.70
CA GLN A 79 15.62 -32.21 12.34
C GLN A 79 16.90 -31.74 11.69
N ALA A 80 17.87 -32.65 11.54
CA ALA A 80 18.83 -32.55 10.47
C ALA A 80 18.02 -32.41 9.17
N ALA A 81 18.27 -31.32 8.46
CA ALA A 81 17.52 -30.90 7.28
C ALA A 81 17.63 -31.96 6.17
N ASP A 82 16.73 -32.94 6.16
CA ASP A 82 16.46 -33.73 4.96
C ASP A 82 15.23 -33.14 4.27
N VAL A 83 15.51 -32.17 3.39
CA VAL A 83 14.50 -31.40 2.67
C VAL A 83 13.95 -32.28 1.57
N VAL A 84 12.88 -33.02 1.85
CA VAL A 84 12.10 -33.69 0.81
C VAL A 84 11.25 -32.63 0.11
N LEU A 85 11.64 -32.27 -1.11
CA LEU A 85 10.89 -31.40 -2.00
C LEU A 85 9.56 -32.08 -2.36
N LEU A 86 8.46 -31.70 -1.70
CA LEU A 86 7.14 -32.03 -2.19
C LEU A 86 6.87 -31.22 -3.47
N PRO A 87 6.46 -31.85 -4.58
CA PRO A 87 6.02 -31.11 -5.76
C PRO A 87 4.74 -30.34 -5.41
N GLN A 88 4.89 -29.02 -5.25
CA GLN A 88 3.79 -28.09 -5.07
C GLN A 88 2.98 -28.03 -6.37
N GLN A 89 1.96 -28.89 -6.50
CA GLN A 89 1.01 -28.84 -7.61
C GLN A 89 0.19 -27.55 -7.53
N ARG A 90 0.73 -26.49 -8.15
CA ARG A 90 0.04 -25.22 -8.37
C ARG A 90 -1.00 -25.41 -9.46
N ALA A 91 -2.25 -25.63 -9.07
CA ALA A 91 -3.40 -25.46 -9.96
C ALA A 91 -3.63 -23.95 -10.17
N PHE A 92 -2.88 -23.33 -11.07
CA PHE A 92 -3.18 -21.98 -11.56
C PHE A 92 -4.34 -22.04 -12.55
N GLY A 93 -5.56 -22.02 -12.00
CA GLY A 93 -6.76 -21.81 -12.80
C GLY A 93 -6.85 -20.35 -13.27
N VAL A 94 -6.83 -20.15 -14.58
CA VAL A 94 -7.07 -18.89 -15.33
C VAL A 94 -8.42 -18.21 -14.98
N SER A 95 -9.24 -18.84 -14.14
CA SER A 95 -10.56 -18.40 -13.71
C SER A 95 -10.56 -17.17 -12.78
N ARG A 96 -9.43 -16.83 -12.12
CA ARG A 96 -9.39 -15.68 -11.18
C ARG A 96 -9.48 -14.32 -11.86
N PHE A 97 -9.07 -14.22 -13.13
CA PHE A 97 -9.12 -12.94 -13.86
C PHE A 97 -10.54 -12.56 -14.30
N ALA A 98 -11.45 -13.52 -14.44
CA ALA A 98 -12.84 -13.23 -14.81
C ALA A 98 -13.63 -12.53 -13.68
N ALA A 99 -13.23 -12.72 -12.42
CA ALA A 99 -13.87 -12.09 -11.27
C ALA A 99 -13.39 -10.65 -11.01
N ILE A 100 -12.20 -10.29 -11.49
CA ILE A 100 -11.61 -8.95 -11.27
C ILE A 100 -12.16 -7.92 -12.26
N SER A 101 -12.48 -8.35 -13.49
CA SER A 101 -12.97 -7.45 -14.54
C SER A 101 -14.35 -6.86 -14.25
N THR A 102 -15.23 -7.62 -13.58
CA THR A 102 -16.58 -7.14 -13.24
C THR A 102 -16.54 -6.03 -12.18
N LEU A 103 -15.63 -6.12 -11.22
CA LEU A 103 -15.45 -5.10 -10.17
C LEU A 103 -14.82 -3.82 -10.74
N ALA A 104 -13.81 -3.97 -11.60
CA ALA A 104 -13.19 -2.83 -12.29
C ALA A 104 -14.17 -2.09 -13.21
N ALA A 105 -15.01 -2.81 -13.96
CA ALA A 105 -16.03 -2.20 -14.82
C ALA A 105 -17.09 -1.42 -14.01
N SER A 106 -17.54 -1.97 -12.88
CA SER A 106 -18.46 -1.27 -11.98
C SER A 106 -17.87 0.03 -11.43
N LEU A 107 -16.58 0.03 -11.05
CA LEU A 107 -15.90 1.21 -10.54
C LEU A 107 -15.73 2.29 -11.63
N CYS A 108 -15.31 1.92 -12.83
CA CYS A 108 -15.18 2.85 -13.96
C CYS A 108 -16.52 3.50 -14.34
N ILE A 109 -17.61 2.73 -14.32
CA ILE A 109 -18.96 3.26 -14.59
C ILE A 109 -19.36 4.29 -13.52
N GLY A 110 -19.12 3.99 -12.24
CA GLY A 110 -19.40 4.93 -11.14
C GLY A 110 -18.62 6.24 -11.27
N ILE A 111 -17.31 6.18 -11.55
CA ILE A 111 -16.46 7.36 -11.72
C ILE A 111 -16.91 8.19 -12.93
N TYR A 112 -17.25 7.54 -14.04
CA TYR A 112 -17.70 8.23 -15.25
C TYR A 112 -19.04 8.95 -15.04
N LEU A 113 -20.02 8.31 -14.36
CA LEU A 113 -21.29 8.94 -14.05
C LEU A 113 -21.13 10.12 -13.06
N GLY A 114 -20.26 9.97 -12.06
CA GLY A 114 -19.94 11.04 -11.12
C GLY A 114 -19.30 12.26 -11.79
N ALA A 115 -18.33 12.03 -12.68
CA ALA A 115 -17.63 13.10 -13.41
C ALA A 115 -18.55 13.86 -14.39
N LEU A 116 -19.59 13.21 -14.90
CA LEU A 116 -20.60 13.84 -15.76
C LEU A 116 -21.63 14.70 -15.00
N GLY A 117 -21.57 14.76 -13.67
CA GLY A 117 -22.54 15.49 -12.85
C GLY A 117 -23.96 14.91 -12.91
N THR A 118 -24.13 13.70 -13.47
CA THR A 118 -25.45 13.08 -13.66
C THR A 118 -26.17 12.67 -12.38
N LEU A 119 -25.48 12.76 -11.23
CA LEU A 119 -26.03 12.48 -9.90
C LEU A 119 -26.51 13.75 -9.17
N ASP A 120 -26.13 14.96 -9.61
CA ASP A 120 -26.62 16.23 -9.04
C ASP A 120 -28.17 16.31 -9.00
N PRO A 121 -28.91 15.99 -10.08
CA PRO A 121 -30.36 16.11 -10.04
C PRO A 121 -31.05 15.05 -9.16
N ILE A 122 -30.34 14.00 -8.74
CA ILE A 122 -30.86 12.98 -7.79
C ILE A 122 -30.54 13.38 -6.34
N LEU A 123 -29.46 14.14 -6.12
CA LEU A 123 -29.06 14.66 -4.81
C LEU A 123 -29.77 15.96 -4.43
N GLU A 124 -30.24 16.74 -5.41
CA GLU A 124 -31.12 17.91 -5.18
C GLU A 124 -32.54 17.52 -4.71
N GLY A 125 -32.86 16.22 -4.70
CA GLY A 125 -34.07 15.68 -4.10
C GLY A 125 -33.97 15.50 -2.58
N ASP A 126 -34.07 16.62 -1.86
CA ASP A 126 -34.47 16.68 -0.44
C ASP A 126 -33.53 16.01 0.58
N SER A 127 -32.40 16.65 0.90
CA SER A 127 -31.82 16.52 2.24
C SER A 127 -31.12 17.81 2.70
N PRO A 128 -31.32 18.25 3.95
CA PRO A 128 -30.74 19.47 4.50
C PRO A 128 -29.31 19.19 4.95
N PHE A 129 -28.41 18.89 4.00
CA PHE A 129 -26.98 18.94 4.29
C PHE A 129 -26.48 20.33 3.91
N ASP A 130 -26.73 21.25 4.85
CA ASP A 130 -26.10 22.57 4.89
C ASP A 130 -24.59 22.37 4.94
N THR A 131 -23.98 22.39 3.76
CA THR A 131 -22.54 22.41 3.57
C THR A 131 -22.14 23.84 3.18
N THR A 132 -22.63 24.84 3.92
CA THR A 132 -21.94 26.14 3.99
C THR A 132 -20.72 26.00 4.88
N THR A 133 -19.74 25.24 4.38
CA THR A 133 -18.35 25.48 4.75
C THR A 133 -17.95 26.71 3.95
N GLU A 134 -17.97 27.88 4.58
CA GLU A 134 -17.30 29.07 4.07
C GLU A 134 -15.84 28.69 3.80
N LEU A 135 -15.53 28.43 2.54
CA LEU A 135 -14.19 28.26 1.99
C LEU A 135 -13.84 29.55 1.23
N ASP A 136 -13.95 30.68 1.91
CA ASP A 136 -13.75 32.01 1.32
C ASP A 136 -12.47 32.70 1.83
N ASP A 137 -11.47 31.94 2.30
CA ASP A 137 -10.22 32.54 2.81
C ASP A 137 -8.97 31.68 2.52
N PHE A 138 -8.81 31.25 1.27
CA PHE A 138 -7.58 30.60 0.81
C PHE A 138 -7.06 31.25 -0.48
N ASP A 139 -6.81 32.56 -0.42
CA ASP A 139 -6.28 33.33 -1.55
C ASP A 139 -5.06 34.19 -1.18
N ASP A 140 -4.11 33.67 -0.38
CA ASP A 140 -2.79 34.31 -0.23
C ASP A 140 -1.63 33.29 -0.02
N PRO A 141 -0.97 32.83 -1.09
CA PRO A 141 0.21 31.96 -0.98
C PRO A 141 1.56 32.70 -0.86
N PHE A 142 1.63 34.00 -0.50
CA PHE A 142 2.86 34.80 -0.65
C PHE A 142 3.25 35.76 0.52
N GLU A 143 3.07 35.39 1.79
CA GLU A 143 3.58 36.20 2.94
C GLU A 143 4.63 35.50 3.83
N PHE A 144 5.50 34.63 3.29
CA PHE A 144 6.57 34.01 4.09
C PHE A 144 7.98 34.64 3.94
N GLU A 145 8.19 35.59 3.01
CA GLU A 145 9.52 36.18 2.77
C GLU A 145 9.78 37.54 3.44
N SER A 146 8.81 38.15 4.12
CA SER A 146 8.99 39.46 4.77
C SER A 146 9.58 39.41 6.19
N LEU A 147 9.78 38.22 6.79
CA LEU A 147 10.16 38.11 8.21
C LEU A 147 11.63 37.73 8.48
N ILE A 148 12.48 37.58 7.45
CA ILE A 148 13.91 37.19 7.61
C ILE A 148 14.84 38.20 6.91
N GLY A 149 14.48 39.49 6.90
CA GLY A 149 15.20 40.51 6.15
C GLY A 149 15.23 41.90 6.78
N SER A 150 15.48 42.02 8.09
CA SER A 150 15.81 43.32 8.69
C SER A 150 16.57 43.14 10.01
N ASN A 151 17.87 42.86 9.91
CA ASN A 151 18.83 43.09 11.00
C ASN A 151 20.19 43.42 10.36
N GLY A 152 20.26 44.62 9.81
CA GLY A 152 21.49 45.26 9.38
C GLY A 152 21.36 46.76 9.58
N GLU A 153 22.36 47.34 10.26
CA GLU A 153 22.59 48.77 10.54
C GLU A 153 21.85 49.32 11.77
N GLY A 154 22.48 49.87 12.80
CA GLY A 154 23.87 50.28 13.02
C GLY A 154 23.86 51.52 13.92
N THR A 155 24.73 51.55 14.94
CA THR A 155 25.21 52.77 15.63
C THR A 155 26.52 52.34 16.32
N GLY A 156 27.67 52.97 16.09
CA GLY A 156 27.89 54.41 16.14
C GLY A 156 28.29 54.76 17.56
#